data_AF-A0A376FIF3-F1
#
_entry.id   AF-A0A376FIF3-F1
#
_cell.length_a   1.000
_cell.length_b   1.000
_cell.length_c   1.000
_cell.angle_alpha   90.00
_cell.angle_beta   90.00
_cell.angle_gamma   90.00
#
_symmetry.space_group_name_H-M   'P 1'
#
loop_
_entity.id
_entity.type
_entity.pdbx_description
1 polymer ?
#
loop_
_entity_poly.entity_id
_entity_poly.type
_entity_poly.pdbx_seq_one_letter_code
_entity_poly.pdbx_strand_id
1 'polypeptide(L)' 'MRLRKLKLKNFRGYRNSTEIIIDESMTGIVGRNDFGKSTILEALAIFF' A
#
# COMPACT_ATOMS: atom_id res chain seq x y z
N MET A 1 4.59 3.34 -17.73
CA MET A 1 3.74 3.93 -16.68
C MET A 1 4.43 3.71 -15.33
N ARG A 2 4.46 4.69 -14.42
CA ARG A 2 5.14 4.56 -13.11
C ARG A 2 4.20 4.92 -11.97
N LEU A 3 3.99 4.01 -11.03
CA LEU A 3 3.20 4.24 -9.83
C LEU A 3 3.99 5.13 -8.86
N ARG A 4 3.42 6.28 -8.47
CA ARG A 4 4.09 7.26 -7.60
C ARG A 4 3.61 7.23 -6.16
N LYS A 5 2.33 6.92 -5.94
CA LYS A 5 1.73 6.86 -4.61
C LYS A 5 0.49 5.97 -4.61
N LEU A 6 0.18 5.43 -3.44
CA LEU A 6 -1.09 4.78 -3.12
C LEU A 6 -1.72 5.50 -1.93
N LYS A 7 -3.00 5.83 -2.00
CA LYS A 7 -3.76 6.43 -0.90
C LYS A 7 -4.89 5.50 -0.50
N LEU A 8 -4.90 5.07 0.76
CA LEU A 8 -5.90 4.17 1.32
C LEU A 8 -6.69 4.90 2.40
N LYS A 9 -8.01 4.69 2.43
CA LYS A 9 -8.91 5.16 3.49
C LYS A 9 -10.07 4.18 3.60
N ASN A 10 -10.40 3.77 4.82
CA ASN A 10 -11.42 2.76 5.11
C ASN A 10 -11.24 1.45 4.32
N PHE A 11 -10.00 1.01 4.11
CA PHE A 11 -9.70 -0.21 3.35
C PHE A 11 -8.92 -1.21 4.20
N ARG A 12 -9.54 -2.38 4.48
CA ARG A 12 -8.90 -3.57 5.11
C ARG A 12 -7.87 -3.24 6.21
N GLY A 13 -8.28 -2.49 7.23
CA GLY A 13 -7.44 -2.11 8.37
C GLY A 13 -6.88 -0.68 8.32
N TYR A 14 -6.72 -0.09 7.13
CA TYR A 14 -6.38 1.33 6.95
C TYR A 14 -7.63 2.19 7.15
N ARG A 15 -8.01 2.43 8.41
CA ARG A 15 -9.19 3.23 8.78
C ARG A 15 -9.00 4.70 8.41
N ASN A 16 -7.89 5.28 8.87
CA ASN A 16 -7.55 6.66 8.55
C ASN A 16 -7.01 6.79 7.13
N SER A 17 -6.98 8.02 6.62
CA SER A 17 -6.31 8.30 5.35
C SER A 17 -4.81 8.07 5.51
N THR A 18 -4.27 7.09 4.78
CA THR A 18 -2.85 6.77 4.75
C THR A 18 -2.34 6.92 3.33
N GLU A 19 -1.25 7.68 3.17
CA GLU A 19 -0.54 7.81 1.89
C GLU A 19 0.77 7.01 1.97
N ILE A 20 0.98 6.18 0.96
CA ILE A 20 2.20 5.39 0.76
C ILE A 20 2.89 5.99 -0.47
N ILE A 21 4.01 6.66 -0.24
CA ILE A 21 4.85 7.21 -1.30
C ILE A 21 5.70 6.07 -1.86
N ILE A 22 5.69 5.89 -3.17
CA ILE A 22 6.52 4.88 -3.85
C ILE A 22 7.76 5.59 -4.38
N ASP A 23 8.83 5.48 -3.60
CA ASP A 23 10.13 6.01 -3.97
C ASP A 23 10.72 5.25 -5.17
N GLU A 24 11.59 5.94 -5.91
CA GLU A 24 12.25 5.37 -7.07
C GLU A 24 13.17 4.19 -6.76
N SER A 25 13.74 4.19 -5.56
CA SER A 25 14.67 3.19 -5.03
C SER A 25 14.00 2.16 -4.10
N MET A 26 12.67 2.16 -4.01
CA MET A 26 11.93 1.22 -3.16
C MET A 26 12.19 -0.24 -3.57
N THR A 27 12.65 -1.06 -2.61
CA THR A 27 12.99 -2.47 -2.85
C THR A 27 11.95 -3.46 -2.32
N GLY A 28 11.07 -3.04 -1.40
CA GLY A 28 10.04 -3.90 -0.85
C GLY A 28 9.24 -3.29 0.29
N ILE A 29 8.24 -4.03 0.78
CA ILE A 29 7.40 -3.68 1.93
C ILE A 29 7.69 -4.67 3.06
N VAL A 30 8.09 -4.17 4.23
CA VAL A 30 8.47 -4.99 5.40
C VAL A 30 7.64 -4.63 6.63
N GLY A 31 7.57 -5.54 7.61
CA GLY A 31 6.82 -5.35 8.85
C GLY A 31 6.34 -6.67 9.46
N ARG A 32 5.78 -6.62 10.67
CA ARG A 32 5.25 -7.80 11.38
C ARG A 32 4.11 -8.47 10.60
N ASN A 33 3.87 -9.74 10.84
CA ASN A 33 2.74 -10.46 10.24
C ASN A 33 1.40 -9.81 10.67
N ASP A 34 0.41 -9.92 9.77
CA ASP A 34 -0.95 -9.39 9.96
C ASP A 34 -1.05 -7.87 10.18
N PHE A 35 0.03 -7.11 9.96
CA PHE A 35 0.05 -5.65 10.07
C PHE A 35 -0.42 -4.91 8.81
N GLY A 36 -1.06 -5.61 7.87
CA GLY A 36 -1.60 -5.00 6.64
C GLY A 36 -0.64 -4.90 5.45
N LYS A 37 0.50 -5.62 5.47
CA LYS A 37 1.44 -5.66 4.33
C LYS A 37 0.76 -6.15 3.04
N SER A 38 0.08 -7.28 3.11
CA SER A 38 -0.64 -7.87 1.96
C SER A 38 -1.76 -6.96 1.48
N THR A 39 -2.44 -6.25 2.39
CA THR A 39 -3.49 -5.28 2.06
C THR A 39 -3.03 -4.22 1.06
N ILE A 40 -1.76 -3.78 1.13
CA ILE A 40 -1.22 -2.81 0.17
C ILE A 40 -1.22 -3.39 -1.25
N LEU A 41 -0.77 -4.64 -1.40
CA LEU A 41 -0.73 -5.32 -2.70
C LEU A 41 -2.13 -5.66 -3.21
N GLU A 42 -3.03 -6.08 -2.32
CA GLU A 42 -4.44 -6.31 -2.64
C GLU A 42 -5.14 -5.04 -3.14
N ALA A 43 -4.85 -3.88 -2.54
CA ALA A 43 -5.40 -2.61 -3.01
C ALA A 43 -4.92 -2.26 -4.42
N LEU A 44 -3.65 -2.55 -4.75
CA LEU A 44 -3.12 -2.34 -6.10
C LEU A 44 -3.76 -3.29 -7.12
N ALA A 45 -4.01 -4.54 -6.74
CA ALA A 45 -4.65 -5.55 -7.59
C ALA A 45 -6.13 -5.25 -7.92
N ILE A 46 -6.75 -4.23 -7.30
CA ILE A 46 -8.09 -3.77 -7.71
C ILE A 46 -8.03 -2.99 -9.03
N PHE A 47 -6.88 -2.36 -9.34
CA PHE A 47 -6.73 -1.47 -10.49
C PHE A 47 -6.09 -2.13 -11.73
N PHE A 48 -5.43 -3.27 -11.56
CA PHE A 48 -4.66 -3.98 -12.59
C PHE A 48 -4.97 -5.47 -12.54
#